data_AF-R7UCJ5-F1
#
_entry.id   AF-R7UCJ5-F1
#
_cell.length_a   1.000
_cell.length_b   1.000
_cell.length_c   1.000
_cell.angle_alpha   90.00
_cell.angle_beta   90.00
_cell.angle_gamma   90.00
#
_symmetry.space_group_name_H-M   'P 1'
#
loop_
_entity.id
_entity.type
_entity.pdbx_description
1 polymer ?
#
loop_
_entity_poly.entity_id
_entity_poly.type
_entity_poly.pdbx_seq_one_letter_code
_entity_poly.pdbx_strand_id
1 'polypeptide(L)'
;MIKQFLTDVYWQDLDYLIIDTPPGTSDEHIAVVEGLKAYKPDGAVLVTTPQAVAVGDVRRELTFCRKTGVPIIGIIENMSGFVCPNCTECTNIFSSGGGKALSEQCKVPFLGRCLLGKMPFSLFNCTVVPANNEHTSSK
;
A
#
# COMPACT_ATOMS: atom_id res chain seq x y z
N MET A 1 9.04 -11.88 15.62
CA MET A 1 9.42 -12.20 14.23
C MET A 1 9.60 -10.94 13.38
N ILE A 2 8.58 -10.09 13.15
CA ILE A 2 8.74 -8.86 12.34
C ILE A 2 9.80 -7.88 12.85
N LYS A 3 9.90 -7.68 14.18
CA LYS A 3 10.96 -6.82 14.74
C LYS A 3 12.37 -7.27 14.34
N GLN A 4 12.61 -8.58 14.26
CA GLN A 4 13.90 -9.13 13.84
C GLN A 4 14.21 -8.83 12.38
N PHE A 5 13.21 -8.81 11.48
CA PHE A 5 13.44 -8.41 10.09
C PHE A 5 13.79 -6.92 9.95
N LEU A 6 13.31 -6.07 10.86
CA LEU A 6 13.62 -4.65 10.87
C LEU A 6 14.97 -4.35 11.54
N THR A 7 15.40 -5.14 12.52
CA THR A 7 16.62 -4.89 13.31
C THR A 7 17.82 -5.74 12.91
N ASP A 8 17.60 -6.99 12.55
CA ASP A 8 18.66 -8.01 12.42
C ASP A 8 19.07 -8.23 10.96
N VAL A 9 18.40 -7.54 10.02
CA VAL A 9 18.75 -7.55 8.59
C VAL A 9 19.60 -6.31 8.28
N TYR A 10 20.74 -6.54 7.65
CA TYR A 10 21.64 -5.47 7.23
C TYR A 10 21.20 -4.90 5.88
N TRP A 11 20.32 -3.90 5.93
CA TRP A 11 19.71 -3.25 4.77
C TRP A 11 20.68 -2.34 3.98
N GLN A 12 21.82 -1.96 4.55
CA GLN A 12 22.77 -0.98 3.96
C GLN A 12 22.10 0.37 3.64
N ASP A 13 22.70 1.14 2.74
CA ASP A 13 22.13 2.39 2.24
C ASP A 13 21.11 2.06 1.14
N LEU A 14 19.84 2.38 1.39
CA LEU A 14 18.73 2.21 0.45
C LEU A 14 17.97 3.51 0.32
N ASP A 15 17.51 3.82 -0.89
CA ASP A 15 16.62 4.96 -1.12
C ASP A 15 15.20 4.68 -0.61
N TYR A 16 14.73 3.42 -0.74
CA TYR A 16 13.37 3.01 -0.38
C TYR A 16 13.34 1.60 0.18
N LEU A 17 12.57 1.40 1.26
CA LEU A 17 12.21 0.09 1.79
C LEU A 17 10.69 -0.10 1.64
N ILE A 18 10.30 -1.03 0.77
CA ILE A 18 8.90 -1.39 0.56
C ILE A 18 8.57 -2.59 1.43
N ILE A 19 7.54 -2.45 2.25
CA ILE A 19 7.08 -3.49 3.16
C ILE A 19 5.71 -3.97 2.70
N ASP A 20 5.66 -5.22 2.26
CA ASP A 20 4.42 -5.92 1.94
C ASP A 20 3.77 -6.38 3.25
N THR A 21 2.74 -5.68 3.67
CA THR A 21 2.06 -5.97 4.94
C THR A 21 0.93 -6.97 4.70
N PRO A 22 0.69 -7.93 5.62
CA PRO A 22 -0.44 -8.84 5.50
C PRO A 22 -1.76 -8.09 5.24
N PRO A 23 -2.72 -8.69 4.51
CA PRO A 23 -3.99 -8.03 4.24
C PRO A 23 -4.85 -7.91 5.49
N GLY A 24 -5.64 -6.84 5.54
CA GLY A 24 -6.67 -6.62 6.57
C GLY A 24 -6.13 -6.02 7.87
N THR A 25 -6.96 -6.02 8.91
CA THR A 25 -6.66 -5.40 10.21
C THR A 25 -6.48 -6.46 11.32
N SER A 26 -5.83 -7.59 10.99
CA SER A 26 -5.54 -8.64 11.97
C SER A 26 -4.50 -8.19 13.01
N ASP A 27 -4.43 -8.88 14.15
CA ASP A 27 -3.44 -8.56 15.19
C ASP A 27 -1.99 -8.63 14.66
N GLU A 28 -1.73 -9.50 13.68
CA GLU A 28 -0.44 -9.59 13.00
C GLU A 28 -0.12 -8.30 12.21
N HIS A 29 -1.09 -7.77 11.45
CA HIS A 29 -0.93 -6.53 10.70
C HIS A 29 -0.72 -5.33 11.63
N ILE A 30 -1.50 -5.26 12.72
CA ILE A 30 -1.37 -4.20 13.72
C ILE A 30 0.04 -4.23 14.33
N ALA A 31 0.53 -5.41 14.70
CA ALA A 31 1.87 -5.56 15.28
C ALA A 31 2.99 -5.14 14.31
N VAL A 32 2.83 -5.39 13.00
CA VAL A 32 3.76 -4.88 11.98
C VAL A 32 3.77 -3.37 11.99
N VAL A 33 2.60 -2.76 11.81
CA VAL A 33 2.48 -1.30 11.64
C VAL A 33 2.92 -0.57 12.91
N GLU A 34 2.60 -1.08 14.09
CA GLU A 34 3.09 -0.54 15.36
C GLU A 34 4.60 -0.67 15.52
N GLY A 35 5.19 -1.78 15.09
CA GLY A 35 6.65 -1.93 15.04
C GLY A 35 7.31 -0.91 14.11
N LEU A 36 6.68 -0.63 12.96
CA LEU A 36 7.16 0.34 11.99
C LEU A 36 7.06 1.78 12.46
N LYS A 37 6.10 2.12 13.33
CA LYS A 37 5.97 3.48 13.87
C LYS A 37 7.26 4.01 14.52
N ALA A 38 8.04 3.12 15.15
CA ALA A 38 9.32 3.49 15.76
C ALA A 38 10.31 4.07 14.73
N TYR A 39 10.15 3.70 13.46
CA TYR A 39 11.00 4.10 12.34
C TYR A 39 10.39 5.21 11.47
N LYS A 40 9.23 5.78 11.87
CA LYS A 40 8.56 6.91 11.21
C LYS A 40 8.42 6.74 9.69
N PRO A 41 7.57 5.81 9.22
CA PRO A 41 7.37 5.60 7.78
C PRO A 41 6.81 6.86 7.10
N ASP A 42 7.26 7.13 5.87
CA ASP A 42 6.73 8.23 5.05
C ASP A 42 5.25 8.05 4.74
N GLY A 43 4.80 6.81 4.60
CA GLY A 43 3.38 6.51 4.56
C GLY A 43 3.02 5.17 3.94
N ALA A 44 1.71 4.96 3.84
CA ALA A 44 1.10 3.76 3.30
C ALA A 44 0.50 4.02 1.91
N VAL A 45 0.69 3.05 1.01
CA VAL A 45 0.00 2.98 -0.27
C VAL A 45 -1.06 1.89 -0.16
N LEU A 46 -2.32 2.28 -0.28
CA LEU A 46 -3.44 1.37 -0.14
C LEU A 46 -3.83 0.80 -1.50
N VAL A 47 -3.80 -0.53 -1.61
CA VAL A 47 -4.13 -1.22 -2.86
C VAL A 47 -5.52 -1.84 -2.73
N THR A 48 -6.42 -1.49 -3.65
CA THR A 48 -7.77 -2.03 -3.69
C THR A 48 -8.07 -2.63 -5.06
N THR A 49 -9.15 -3.39 -5.16
CA THR A 49 -9.73 -3.78 -6.44
C THR A 49 -11.14 -3.16 -6.58
N PRO A 50 -11.69 -3.03 -7.79
CA PRO A 50 -12.94 -2.28 -8.01
C PRO A 50 -14.19 -2.89 -7.35
N GLN A 51 -14.12 -4.10 -6.81
CA GLN A 51 -15.23 -4.79 -6.17
C GLN A 51 -15.53 -4.18 -4.81
N ALA A 52 -16.82 -4.07 -4.47
CA ALA A 52 -17.28 -3.42 -3.25
C ALA A 52 -16.68 -4.02 -1.95
N VAL A 53 -16.39 -5.33 -1.96
CA VAL A 53 -15.75 -6.02 -0.82
C VAL A 53 -14.36 -5.46 -0.55
N ALA A 54 -13.50 -5.41 -1.58
CA ALA A 54 -12.13 -4.90 -1.46
C ALA A 54 -12.10 -3.38 -1.14
N VAL A 55 -13.04 -2.61 -1.69
CA VAL A 55 -13.20 -1.19 -1.34
C VAL A 55 -13.60 -1.04 0.14
N GLY A 56 -14.45 -1.93 0.65
CA GLY A 56 -14.85 -1.98 2.06
C GLY A 56 -13.68 -2.24 3.00
N ASP A 57 -12.79 -3.16 2.63
CA ASP A 57 -11.59 -3.48 3.42
C ASP A 57 -10.61 -2.30 3.43
N VAL A 58 -10.34 -1.69 2.27
CA VAL A 58 -9.45 -0.51 2.20
C VAL A 58 -10.03 0.71 2.92
N ARG A 59 -11.36 0.83 3.03
CA ARG A 59 -11.98 1.87 3.87
C ARG A 59 -11.69 1.67 5.36
N ARG A 60 -11.68 0.42 5.83
CA ARG A 60 -11.28 0.10 7.21
C ARG A 60 -9.80 0.40 7.42
N GLU A 61 -8.97 0.07 6.43
CA GLU A 61 -7.53 0.33 6.47
C GLU A 61 -7.21 1.83 6.51
N LEU A 62 -7.89 2.66 5.70
CA LEU A 62 -7.81 4.12 5.79
C LEU A 62 -8.09 4.64 7.20
N THR A 63 -9.10 4.07 7.86
CA THR A 63 -9.47 4.45 9.22
C THR A 63 -8.39 4.01 10.21
N PHE A 64 -7.80 2.83 10.00
CA PHE A 64 -6.68 2.35 10.79
C PHE A 64 -5.46 3.25 10.65
N CYS A 65 -4.99 3.56 9.43
CA CYS A 65 -3.86 4.47 9.19
C CYS A 65 -4.05 5.82 9.88
N ARG A 66 -5.27 6.39 9.81
CA ARG A 66 -5.61 7.64 10.50
C ARG A 66 -5.51 7.54 12.01
N LYS A 67 -6.01 6.44 12.60
CA LYS A 67 -5.92 6.20 14.04
C LYS A 67 -4.50 5.96 14.50
N THR A 68 -3.69 5.28 13.68
CA THR A 68 -2.32 4.93 14.00
C THR A 68 -1.33 6.06 13.71
N GLY A 69 -1.75 7.09 12.97
CA GLY A 69 -0.92 8.24 12.60
C GLY A 69 0.01 7.96 11.42
N VAL A 70 -0.22 6.87 10.68
CA VAL A 70 0.55 6.56 9.47
C VAL A 70 0.06 7.45 8.33
N PRO A 71 0.93 8.26 7.70
CA PRO A 71 0.51 9.08 6.55
C PRO A 71 0.03 8.19 5.40
N ILE A 72 -0.94 8.66 4.62
CA ILE A 72 -1.46 7.93 3.47
C ILE A 72 -0.94 8.63 2.21
N ILE A 73 -0.11 7.94 1.45
CA ILE A 73 0.45 8.44 0.18
C ILE A 73 -0.64 8.44 -0.90
N GLY A 74 -1.47 7.39 -0.92
CA GLY A 74 -2.64 7.33 -1.79
C GLY A 74 -3.18 5.93 -2.01
N ILE A 75 -4.18 5.85 -2.90
CA ILE A 75 -4.87 4.62 -3.27
C ILE A 75 -4.49 4.22 -4.70
N ILE A 76 -4.16 2.94 -4.90
CA ILE A 76 -4.02 2.29 -6.20
C ILE A 76 -5.19 1.33 -6.39
N GLU A 77 -5.85 1.42 -7.55
CA GLU A 77 -6.89 0.45 -7.95
C GLU A 77 -6.26 -0.61 -8.87
N ASN A 78 -6.00 -1.79 -8.33
CA ASN A 78 -5.51 -2.96 -9.05
C ASN A 78 -6.65 -3.69 -9.78
N MET A 79 -6.32 -4.51 -10.79
CA MET A 79 -7.25 -5.35 -11.56
C MET A 79 -8.42 -4.58 -12.21
N SER A 80 -8.18 -3.33 -12.63
CA SER A 80 -9.20 -2.42 -13.17
C SER A 80 -9.52 -2.59 -14.66
N GLY A 81 -9.13 -3.73 -15.25
CA GLY A 81 -9.28 -4.05 -16.66
C GLY A 81 -8.20 -5.03 -17.12
N PHE A 82 -8.32 -5.52 -18.36
CA PHE A 82 -7.36 -6.41 -19.00
C PHE A 82 -6.94 -5.82 -20.33
N VAL A 83 -5.64 -5.76 -20.59
CA VAL A 83 -5.13 -5.36 -21.90
C VAL A 83 -4.92 -6.63 -22.71
N CYS A 84 -5.64 -6.76 -23.82
CA CYS A 84 -5.43 -7.89 -24.72
C CYS A 84 -4.00 -7.85 -25.28
N PRO A 85 -3.22 -8.93 -25.14
CA PRO A 85 -1.83 -8.96 -25.61
C PRO A 85 -1.70 -8.88 -27.14
N ASN A 86 -2.80 -9.09 -27.87
CA ASN A 86 -2.80 -9.16 -29.33
C ASN A 86 -3.35 -7.91 -30.03
N CYS A 87 -4.26 -7.15 -29.40
CA CYS A 87 -4.90 -5.98 -30.02
C CYS A 87 -4.72 -4.66 -29.25
N THR A 88 -4.00 -4.65 -28.12
CA THR A 88 -3.77 -3.45 -27.28
C THR A 88 -5.05 -2.81 -26.70
N GLU A 89 -6.21 -3.38 -26.99
CA GLU A 89 -7.50 -2.91 -26.51
C GLU A 89 -7.64 -3.23 -25.02
N CYS A 90 -8.07 -2.24 -24.25
CA CYS A 90 -8.31 -2.38 -22.83
C CYS A 90 -9.77 -2.74 -22.61
N THR A 91 -10.03 -4.00 -22.27
CA THR A 91 -11.36 -4.47 -21.92
C THR A 91 -11.53 -4.40 -20.41
N ASN A 92 -12.56 -3.70 -19.94
CA ASN A 92 -12.96 -3.75 -18.54
C ASN A 92 -13.66 -5.08 -18.25
N ILE A 93 -12.87 -6.12 -17.96
CA ILE A 93 -13.39 -7.45 -17.60
C ILE A 93 -14.06 -7.44 -16.22
N PHE A 94 -13.69 -6.48 -15.36
CA PHE A 94 -14.25 -6.27 -14.03
C PHE A 94 -14.96 -4.91 -13.91
N SER A 95 -15.66 -4.70 -12.80
CA SER A 95 -16.12 -3.35 -12.41
C SER A 95 -14.93 -2.38 -12.38
N SER A 96 -15.17 -1.07 -12.47
CA SER A 96 -14.10 -0.07 -12.46
C SER A 96 -14.50 1.15 -11.63
N GLY A 97 -13.53 1.84 -11.02
CA GLY A 97 -13.74 3.11 -10.34
C GLY A 97 -14.15 3.03 -8.86
N GLY A 98 -14.17 1.85 -8.26
CA GLY A 98 -14.42 1.70 -6.81
C GLY A 98 -13.35 2.38 -5.95
N GLY A 99 -12.07 2.22 -6.31
CA GLY A 99 -10.95 2.86 -5.63
C GLY A 99 -10.90 4.38 -5.86
N LYS A 100 -11.24 4.84 -7.07
CA LYS A 100 -11.32 6.28 -7.37
C LYS A 100 -12.45 6.95 -6.58
N ALA A 101 -13.62 6.30 -6.51
CA ALA A 101 -14.72 6.80 -5.69
C ALA A 101 -14.34 6.86 -4.20
N LEU A 102 -13.61 5.85 -3.70
CA LEU A 102 -13.12 5.83 -2.32
C LEU A 102 -12.11 6.96 -2.05
N SER A 103 -11.18 7.22 -2.98
CA SER A 103 -10.20 8.29 -2.83
C SER A 103 -10.85 9.67 -2.74
N GLU A 104 -11.88 9.92 -3.56
CA GLU A 104 -12.65 11.17 -3.54
C GLU A 104 -13.45 11.32 -2.24
N GLN A 105 -14.14 10.25 -1.80
CA GLN A 105 -14.91 10.24 -0.55
C GLN A 105 -14.03 10.48 0.67
N CYS A 106 -12.86 9.87 0.71
CA CYS A 106 -11.95 9.94 1.85
C CYS A 106 -10.94 11.09 1.74
N LYS A 107 -10.95 11.88 0.66
CA LYS A 107 -10.01 12.98 0.41
C LYS A 107 -8.54 12.53 0.50
N VAL A 108 -8.22 11.43 -0.17
CA VAL A 108 -6.85 10.91 -0.28
C VAL A 108 -6.43 10.86 -1.75
N PRO A 109 -5.13 10.97 -2.08
CA PRO A 109 -4.67 10.92 -3.46
C PRO A 109 -5.01 9.60 -4.16
N PHE A 110 -5.44 9.68 -5.41
CA PHE A 110 -5.59 8.52 -6.28
C PHE A 110 -4.34 8.39 -7.15
N LEU A 111 -3.53 7.36 -6.92
CA LEU A 111 -2.25 7.17 -7.60
C LEU A 111 -2.41 6.53 -8.98
N GLY A 112 -3.53 5.85 -9.21
CA GLY A 112 -3.89 5.35 -10.53
C GLY A 112 -4.47 3.95 -10.53
N ARG A 113 -4.49 3.37 -11.73
CA ARG A 113 -5.09 2.09 -12.05
C ARG A 113 -4.04 1.12 -12.59
N CYS A 114 -4.03 -0.09 -12.05
CA CYS A 114 -3.26 -1.19 -12.60
C CYS A 114 -4.18 -2.17 -13.36
N LEU A 115 -3.70 -2.62 -14.53
CA LEU A 115 -4.42 -3.50 -15.45
C LEU A 115 -3.83 -4.90 -15.43
N LEU A 116 -4.68 -5.92 -15.55
CA LEU A 116 -4.29 -7.31 -15.73
C LEU A 116 -3.50 -7.45 -17.04
N GLY A 117 -2.33 -8.08 -16.96
CA GLY A 117 -1.39 -8.26 -18.08
C GLY A 117 -0.13 -7.38 -18.03
N LYS A 118 -0.07 -6.38 -17.15
CA LYS A 118 1.12 -5.52 -16.96
C LYS A 118 1.87 -5.71 -15.64
N MET A 119 1.36 -6.52 -14.71
CA MET A 119 1.98 -6.79 -13.41
C MET A 119 1.86 -8.28 -13.01
N PRO A 120 2.87 -8.86 -12.32
CA PRO A 120 2.73 -10.14 -11.65
C PRO A 120 1.72 -10.03 -10.47
N PHE A 121 0.97 -11.10 -10.23
CA PHE A 121 -0.25 -11.17 -9.40
C PHE A 121 -0.10 -10.87 -7.89
N SER A 122 1.08 -10.45 -7.39
CA SER A 122 1.42 -10.56 -5.96
C SER A 122 1.44 -9.26 -5.13
N LEU A 123 1.01 -8.11 -5.64
CA LEU A 123 1.06 -6.87 -4.85
C LEU A 123 -0.29 -6.59 -4.16
N PHE A 124 -0.40 -7.00 -2.90
CA PHE A 124 -1.51 -6.67 -2.01
C PHE A 124 -0.94 -6.04 -0.73
N ASN A 125 -1.01 -4.69 -0.67
CA ASN A 125 -0.63 -3.80 0.43
C ASN A 125 0.86 -3.48 0.62
N CYS A 126 1.28 -2.33 0.07
CA CYS A 126 2.62 -1.80 0.32
C CYS A 126 2.58 -0.63 1.32
N THR A 127 3.29 -0.78 2.43
CA THR A 127 3.73 0.35 3.25
C THR A 127 5.12 0.77 2.77
N VAL A 128 5.33 2.06 2.51
CA VAL A 128 6.63 2.59 2.06
C VAL A 128 7.31 3.25 3.25
N VAL A 129 8.50 2.77 3.59
CA VAL A 129 9.34 3.32 4.64
C VAL A 129 10.60 3.87 3.96
N PRO A 130 10.94 5.17 4.13
CA PRO A 130 12.26 5.64 3.75
C PRO A 130 13.27 5.08 4.76
N ALA A 131 14.46 4.72 4.30
CA ALA A 131 15.53 4.27 5.18
C ALA A 131 16.38 5.43 5.74
N ASN A 132 15.85 6.66 5.77
CA ASN A 132 16.67 7.83 6.07
C ASN A 132 16.89 8.00 7.58
N ASN A 133 18.02 7.42 8.00
CA ASN A 133 18.79 7.74 9.19
C ASN A 133 19.09 9.25 9.25
N GLU A 134 18.26 10.02 9.95
CA GLU A 134 18.74 11.25 10.58
C GLU A 134 19.44 10.90 11.91
N HIS A 135 20.61 10.25 11.79
CA HIS A 135 21.66 10.43 12.77
C HIS A 135 22.32 11.77 12.48
N THR A 136 21.74 12.82 13.06
CA THR A 136 22.43 14.07 13.35
C THR A 136 23.62 13.75 14.26
N SER A 137 24.77 13.48 13.64
CA SER A 137 26.06 13.58 14.28
C SER A 137 26.34 15.07 14.51
N SER A 138 25.92 15.58 15.66
CA SER A 138 26.51 16.78 16.25
C SER A 138 27.41 16.35 17.40
N LYS A 139 28.70 16.20 17.08
CA LYS A 139 29.75 16.58 18.03
C LYS A 139 29.84 18.11 18.07
#